data_AF-A0A2D7INM6-F1
#
_entry.id   AF-A0A2D7INM6-F1
#
_cell.length_a   1.000
_cell.length_b   1.000
_cell.length_c   1.000
_cell.angle_alpha   90.00
_cell.angle_beta   90.00
_cell.angle_gamma   90.00
#
_symmetry.space_group_name_H-M   'P 1'
#
loop_
_entity.id
_entity.type
_entity.pdbx_description
1 polymer ?
#
loop_
_entity_poly.entity_id
_entity_poly.type
_entity_poly.pdbx_seq_one_letter_code
_entity_poly.pdbx_strand_id
1 'polypeptide(L)'
;MKHILKTIAKTVKSVKGNSLAEFATTTALMATLAATAAPKLSEMSEGAKGEKSRNEIDKIVKQAGSFYQDIADLEGRGRFPNQTKFNVAVGGPNGNPNYSNQGANGTYDLATDIAASDAHTTAIVSDLRPGAETQADRTAGWDRFDETHSNVWQLVFAAGDNALPSSVSGVQDASTDNEFDSLFGDEVLESKFQDGRYVYTVVAGGGTGNDVYPPTIYVADIESAVDFHNLMMP
;
A
#
# COMPACT_ATOMS: atom_id res chain seq x y z
N MET A 1 70.96 -29.53 29.19
CA MET A 1 70.01 -28.41 29.45
C MET A 1 70.10 -27.26 28.43
N LYS A 2 71.28 -26.75 28.07
CA LYS A 2 71.42 -25.65 27.07
C LYS A 2 70.82 -25.96 25.69
N HIS A 3 70.86 -27.22 25.25
CA HIS A 3 70.33 -27.63 23.94
C HIS A 3 68.79 -27.61 23.89
N ILE A 4 68.12 -28.01 24.98
CA ILE A 4 66.64 -28.02 25.08
C ILE A 4 66.10 -26.58 25.09
N LEU A 5 66.72 -25.69 25.86
CA LEU A 5 66.39 -24.26 25.88
C LEU A 5 66.56 -23.58 24.51
N LYS A 6 67.61 -23.96 23.77
CA LYS A 6 67.87 -23.40 22.42
C LYS A 6 66.88 -23.91 21.37
N THR A 7 66.38 -25.14 21.51
CA THR A 7 65.32 -25.69 20.66
C THR A 7 63.98 -25.02 20.94
N ILE A 8 63.59 -24.86 22.22
CA ILE A 8 62.35 -24.18 22.62
C ILE A 8 62.34 -22.71 22.15
N ALA A 9 63.45 -21.99 22.29
CA ALA A 9 63.59 -20.62 21.81
C ALA A 9 63.56 -20.49 20.27
N LYS A 10 63.86 -21.57 19.52
CA LYS A 10 63.72 -21.63 18.06
C LYS A 10 62.31 -22.00 17.61
N THR A 11 61.55 -22.74 18.42
CA THR A 11 60.16 -23.11 18.18
C THR A 11 59.20 -21.96 18.50
N VAL A 12 59.53 -21.12 19.49
CA VAL A 12 58.87 -19.83 19.73
C VAL A 12 59.39 -18.81 18.72
N LYS A 13 58.99 -18.98 17.45
CA LYS A 13 59.18 -17.97 16.42
C LYS A 13 58.46 -16.70 16.87
N SER A 14 59.22 -15.63 17.07
CA SER A 14 58.69 -14.29 17.24
C SER A 14 57.85 -13.92 16.01
N VAL A 15 56.52 -14.02 16.11
CA VAL A 15 55.56 -13.37 15.20
C VAL A 15 55.52 -11.87 15.51
N LYS A 16 56.63 -11.18 15.23
CA LYS A 16 56.67 -9.71 15.26
C LYS A 16 56.17 -9.20 13.91
N GLY A 17 54.87 -8.88 13.88
CA GLY A 17 54.20 -8.11 12.84
C GLY A 17 53.72 -8.94 11.65
N ASN A 18 52.40 -9.17 11.56
CA ASN A 18 51.59 -9.10 10.33
C ASN A 18 50.15 -9.62 10.48
N SER A 19 49.79 -10.33 11.57
CA SER A 19 48.47 -10.99 11.63
C SER A 19 47.38 -10.19 12.36
N LEU A 20 47.65 -9.64 13.55
CA LEU A 20 46.59 -9.04 14.37
C LEU A 20 46.32 -7.56 14.03
N ALA A 21 47.37 -6.78 13.80
CA ALA A 21 47.23 -5.36 13.50
C ALA A 21 46.62 -5.14 12.11
N GLU A 22 46.99 -5.93 11.10
CA GLU A 22 46.40 -5.85 9.74
C GLU A 22 44.95 -6.34 9.71
N PHE A 23 44.63 -7.39 10.49
CA PHE A 23 43.25 -7.83 10.66
C PHE A 23 42.41 -6.78 11.40
N ALA A 24 42.98 -6.14 12.44
CA ALA A 24 42.30 -5.06 13.15
C ALA A 24 42.11 -3.82 12.28
N THR A 25 43.10 -3.44 11.45
CA THR A 25 42.96 -2.27 10.57
C THR A 25 41.97 -2.55 9.44
N THR A 26 42.00 -3.72 8.81
CA THR A 26 41.01 -4.09 7.78
C THR A 26 39.60 -4.20 8.39
N THR A 27 39.46 -4.81 9.56
CA THR A 27 38.16 -4.88 10.27
C THR A 27 37.68 -3.48 10.67
N ALA A 28 38.55 -2.62 11.20
CA ALA A 28 38.20 -1.26 11.56
C ALA A 28 37.81 -0.41 10.33
N LEU A 29 38.50 -0.59 9.21
CA LEU A 29 38.23 0.13 7.96
C LEU A 29 36.91 -0.35 7.35
N MET A 30 36.67 -1.67 7.31
CA MET A 30 35.38 -2.24 6.88
C MET A 30 34.24 -1.85 7.82
N ALA A 31 34.48 -1.83 9.14
CA ALA A 31 33.48 -1.38 10.11
C ALA A 31 33.15 0.11 9.91
N THR A 32 34.15 0.95 9.63
CA THR A 32 33.94 2.37 9.35
C THR A 32 33.17 2.59 8.05
N LEU A 33 33.55 1.88 6.98
CA LEU A 33 32.85 1.95 5.69
C LEU A 33 31.42 1.40 5.79
N ALA A 34 31.21 0.29 6.50
CA ALA A 34 29.88 -0.26 6.74
C ALA A 34 29.03 0.71 7.57
N ALA A 35 29.60 1.32 8.62
CA ALA A 35 28.89 2.28 9.45
C ALA A 35 28.49 3.55 8.69
N THR A 36 29.31 4.04 7.76
CA THR A 36 28.98 5.22 6.94
C THR A 36 28.10 4.90 5.74
N ALA A 37 28.19 3.69 5.19
CA ALA A 37 27.35 3.26 4.07
C ALA A 37 25.96 2.78 4.53
N ALA A 38 25.82 2.25 5.75
CA ALA A 38 24.56 1.69 6.24
C ALA A 38 23.37 2.68 6.19
N PRO A 39 23.49 3.95 6.60
CA PRO A 39 22.38 4.90 6.48
C PRO A 39 21.95 5.11 5.03
N LYS A 40 22.92 5.21 4.09
CA LYS A 40 22.62 5.45 2.68
C LYS A 40 22.04 4.22 1.99
N LEU A 41 22.51 3.02 2.33
CA LEU A 41 21.93 1.77 1.83
C LEU A 41 20.53 1.55 2.40
N SER A 42 20.27 1.95 3.65
CA SER A 42 18.93 1.94 4.24
C SER A 42 17.99 2.87 3.48
N GLU A 43 18.40 4.12 3.26
CA GLU A 43 17.62 5.09 2.48
C GLU A 43 17.35 4.60 1.04
N MET A 44 18.37 4.05 0.38
CA MET A 44 18.23 3.48 -0.97
C MET A 44 17.28 2.27 -0.98
N SER A 45 17.34 1.42 0.04
CA SER A 45 16.44 0.29 0.18
C SER A 45 15.00 0.72 0.43
N GLU A 46 14.78 1.76 1.22
CA GLU A 46 13.45 2.30 1.54
C GLU A 46 12.84 2.98 0.31
N GLY A 47 13.62 3.80 -0.41
CA GLY A 47 13.20 4.39 -1.68
C GLY A 47 12.81 3.35 -2.72
N ALA A 48 13.56 2.26 -2.85
CA ALA A 48 13.24 1.17 -3.77
C ALA A 48 11.94 0.43 -3.41
N LYS A 49 11.63 0.27 -2.12
CA LYS A 49 10.35 -0.29 -1.68
C LYS A 49 9.19 0.63 -2.03
N GLY A 50 9.34 1.93 -1.76
CA GLY A 50 8.32 2.92 -2.10
C GLY A 50 8.06 3.02 -3.61
N GLU A 51 9.10 3.00 -4.43
CA GLU A 51 8.95 2.95 -5.90
C GLU A 51 8.22 1.68 -6.36
N LYS A 52 8.56 0.52 -5.79
CA LYS A 52 7.89 -0.73 -6.13
C LYS A 52 6.42 -0.69 -5.71
N SER A 53 6.09 -0.16 -4.54
CA SER A 53 4.71 -0.02 -4.10
C SER A 53 3.90 0.88 -5.03
N ARG A 54 4.44 2.04 -5.43
CA ARG A 54 3.78 2.91 -6.42
C ARG A 54 3.56 2.22 -7.77
N ASN A 55 4.53 1.45 -8.25
CA ASN A 55 4.39 0.71 -9.50
C ASN A 55 3.33 -0.40 -9.42
N GLU A 56 3.19 -1.07 -8.27
CA GLU A 56 2.16 -2.10 -8.06
C GLU A 56 0.76 -1.47 -7.95
N ILE A 57 0.63 -0.34 -7.25
CA ILE A 57 -0.61 0.47 -7.23
C ILE A 57 -1.01 0.88 -8.65
N ASP A 58 -0.07 1.38 -9.46
CA ASP A 58 -0.34 1.78 -10.85
C ASP A 58 -0.83 0.61 -11.72
N LYS A 59 -0.31 -0.61 -11.50
CA LYS A 59 -0.82 -1.81 -12.17
C LYS A 59 -2.27 -2.12 -11.77
N ILE A 60 -2.58 -2.04 -10.47
CA ILE A 60 -3.95 -2.26 -9.95
C ILE A 60 -4.91 -1.26 -10.57
N VAL A 61 -4.55 0.02 -10.57
CA VAL A 61 -5.37 1.09 -11.15
C VAL A 61 -5.58 0.89 -12.65
N LYS A 62 -4.53 0.54 -13.40
CA LYS A 62 -4.63 0.27 -14.85
C LYS A 62 -5.54 -0.91 -15.14
N GLN A 63 -5.40 -1.99 -14.39
CA GLN A 63 -6.21 -3.19 -14.58
C GLN A 63 -7.68 -2.93 -14.23
N ALA A 64 -7.95 -2.16 -13.17
CA ALA A 64 -9.29 -1.69 -12.83
C ALA A 64 -9.88 -0.81 -13.95
N GLY A 65 -9.06 0.00 -14.62
CA GLY A 65 -9.45 0.79 -15.78
C GLY A 65 -9.81 -0.03 -17.01
N SER A 66 -9.01 -1.04 -17.35
CA SER A 66 -9.35 -1.97 -18.43
C SER A 66 -10.66 -2.69 -18.14
N PHE A 67 -10.84 -3.20 -16.92
CA PHE A 67 -12.09 -3.84 -16.50
C PHE A 67 -13.29 -2.90 -16.61
N TYR A 68 -13.16 -1.64 -16.18
CA TYR A 68 -14.23 -0.65 -16.32
C TYR A 68 -14.67 -0.48 -17.78
N GLN A 69 -13.72 -0.40 -18.72
CA GLN A 69 -14.04 -0.23 -20.14
C GLN A 69 -14.69 -1.50 -20.72
N ASP A 70 -14.19 -2.69 -20.38
CA ASP A 70 -14.76 -3.96 -20.84
C ASP A 70 -16.22 -4.12 -20.37
N ILE A 71 -16.52 -3.75 -19.12
CA ILE A 71 -17.89 -3.78 -18.60
C ILE A 71 -18.74 -2.63 -19.17
N ALA A 72 -18.16 -1.46 -19.41
CA ALA A 72 -18.87 -0.38 -20.08
C ALA A 72 -19.36 -0.78 -21.48
N ASP A 73 -18.54 -1.52 -22.23
CA ASP A 73 -18.90 -2.05 -23.54
C ASP A 73 -19.95 -3.17 -23.46
N LEU A 74 -19.91 -4.01 -22.42
CA LEU A 74 -20.83 -5.14 -22.24
C LEU A 74 -22.21 -4.71 -21.70
N GLU A 75 -22.22 -3.87 -20.66
CA GLU A 75 -23.41 -3.50 -19.88
C GLU A 75 -23.91 -2.07 -20.19
N GLY A 76 -23.18 -1.32 -21.01
CA GLY A 76 -23.48 0.08 -21.37
C GLY A 76 -23.08 1.10 -20.31
N ARG A 77 -22.70 0.66 -19.10
CA ARG A 77 -22.14 1.49 -18.01
C ARG A 77 -21.02 0.72 -17.34
N GLY A 78 -19.85 1.36 -17.19
CA GLY A 78 -18.72 0.73 -16.53
C GLY A 78 -18.92 0.64 -15.03
N ARG A 79 -18.40 -0.43 -14.44
CA ARG A 79 -18.27 -0.64 -12.99
C ARG A 79 -16.85 -1.08 -12.70
N PHE A 80 -16.42 -0.89 -11.46
CA PHE A 80 -15.11 -1.37 -11.00
C PHE A 80 -15.16 -2.83 -10.54
N PRO A 81 -14.00 -3.50 -10.43
CA PRO A 81 -13.95 -4.85 -9.88
C PRO A 81 -14.56 -4.92 -8.47
N ASN A 82 -15.26 -6.01 -8.17
CA ASN A 82 -16.04 -6.28 -6.96
C ASN A 82 -17.18 -5.29 -6.67
N GLN A 83 -17.40 -4.32 -7.54
CA GLN A 83 -18.55 -3.43 -7.46
C GLN A 83 -19.77 -4.17 -8.02
N THR A 84 -20.84 -4.31 -7.21
CA THR A 84 -22.06 -5.01 -7.67
C THR A 84 -22.75 -4.29 -8.83
N LYS A 85 -22.77 -2.95 -8.82
CA LYS A 85 -23.28 -2.05 -9.89
C LYS A 85 -22.58 -0.70 -9.83
N PHE A 86 -22.58 0.06 -10.93
CA PHE A 86 -21.93 1.37 -11.04
C PHE A 86 -22.30 2.39 -9.93
N ASN A 87 -23.50 2.25 -9.35
CA ASN A 87 -24.05 3.13 -8.33
C ASN A 87 -24.00 2.56 -6.91
N VAL A 88 -23.28 1.46 -6.69
CA VAL A 88 -23.05 0.89 -5.37
C VAL A 88 -21.59 1.11 -5.01
N ALA A 89 -21.32 1.70 -3.85
CA ALA A 89 -19.96 1.94 -3.40
C ALA A 89 -19.29 0.64 -2.93
N VAL A 90 -17.96 0.61 -2.96
CA VAL A 90 -17.15 -0.38 -2.25
C VAL A 90 -16.40 0.38 -1.17
N GLY A 91 -16.67 0.09 0.10
CA GLY A 91 -16.26 0.97 1.19
C GLY A 91 -17.21 2.16 1.37
N GLY A 92 -16.88 3.04 2.31
CA GLY A 92 -17.71 4.20 2.57
C GLY A 92 -17.29 5.03 3.79
N PRO A 93 -17.87 6.23 3.92
CA PRO A 93 -17.46 7.19 4.93
C PRO A 93 -17.93 6.81 6.34
N ASN A 94 -17.18 7.26 7.35
CA ASN A 94 -17.57 7.24 8.77
C ASN A 94 -17.92 5.84 9.30
N GLY A 95 -17.18 4.81 8.88
CA GLY A 95 -17.41 3.43 9.33
C GLY A 95 -18.63 2.75 8.71
N ASN A 96 -19.33 3.38 7.77
CA ASN A 96 -20.34 2.70 6.97
C ASN A 96 -19.67 2.06 5.74
N PRO A 97 -19.60 0.72 5.65
CA PRO A 97 -18.88 0.05 4.57
C PRO A 97 -19.59 0.11 3.21
N ASN A 98 -20.86 0.50 3.16
CA ASN A 98 -21.65 0.42 1.93
C ASN A 98 -22.70 1.54 1.84
N TYR A 99 -22.83 2.13 0.66
CA TYR A 99 -24.00 2.93 0.27
C TYR A 99 -24.29 2.73 -1.21
N SER A 100 -25.47 3.17 -1.65
CA SER A 100 -25.81 3.16 -3.08
C SER A 100 -26.59 4.40 -3.47
N ASN A 101 -26.25 4.95 -4.62
CA ASN A 101 -26.91 6.08 -5.27
C ASN A 101 -28.08 5.57 -6.13
N GLN A 102 -29.07 4.99 -5.46
CA GLN A 102 -30.29 4.44 -6.06
C GLN A 102 -31.55 5.22 -5.63
N GLY A 103 -31.39 6.24 -4.79
CA GLY A 103 -32.49 6.90 -4.11
C GLY A 103 -33.19 6.01 -3.07
N ALA A 104 -33.91 6.63 -2.14
CA ALA A 104 -34.69 5.91 -1.14
C ALA A 104 -36.00 5.39 -1.76
N ASN A 105 -36.30 4.10 -1.58
CA ASN A 105 -37.54 3.45 -2.07
C ASN A 105 -37.80 3.66 -3.58
N GLY A 106 -36.75 3.75 -4.39
CA GLY A 106 -36.87 3.93 -5.85
C GLY A 106 -37.23 5.35 -6.29
N THR A 107 -37.24 6.33 -5.38
CA THR A 107 -37.32 7.75 -5.75
C THR A 107 -35.91 8.29 -5.90
N TYR A 108 -35.52 8.57 -7.14
CA TYR A 108 -34.24 9.17 -7.47
C TYR A 108 -34.17 10.62 -6.97
N ASP A 109 -33.08 10.94 -6.26
CA ASP A 109 -32.75 12.29 -5.84
C ASP A 109 -31.24 12.54 -6.02
N LEU A 110 -30.93 13.28 -7.09
CA LEU A 110 -29.56 13.63 -7.46
C LEU A 110 -28.80 14.34 -6.33
N ALA A 111 -29.48 15.19 -5.55
CA ALA A 111 -28.82 15.94 -4.49
C ALA A 111 -28.36 15.01 -3.36
N THR A 112 -29.15 13.98 -3.03
CA THR A 112 -28.75 12.98 -2.03
C THR A 112 -27.65 12.06 -2.52
N ASP A 113 -27.69 11.67 -3.79
CA ASP A 113 -26.66 10.82 -4.41
C ASP A 113 -25.31 11.56 -4.43
N ILE A 114 -25.30 12.83 -4.87
CA ILE A 114 -24.08 13.66 -4.86
C ILE A 114 -23.56 13.85 -3.42
N ALA A 115 -24.45 14.15 -2.46
CA ALA A 115 -24.03 14.34 -1.08
C ALA A 115 -23.40 13.07 -0.46
N ALA A 116 -23.88 11.88 -0.83
CA ALA A 116 -23.30 10.61 -0.41
C ALA A 116 -21.92 10.38 -1.03
N SER A 117 -21.77 10.61 -2.34
CA SER A 117 -20.48 10.50 -3.04
C SER A 117 -19.46 11.53 -2.56
N ASP A 118 -19.89 12.76 -2.26
CA ASP A 118 -19.06 13.82 -1.70
C ASP A 118 -18.61 13.49 -0.27
N ALA A 119 -19.50 12.93 0.56
CA ALA A 119 -19.15 12.47 1.89
C ALA A 119 -18.10 11.36 1.85
N HIS A 120 -18.23 10.41 0.92
CA HIS A 120 -17.23 9.35 0.71
C HIS A 120 -15.89 9.95 0.26
N THR A 121 -15.90 10.81 -0.75
CA THR A 121 -14.69 11.47 -1.27
C THR A 121 -14.01 12.30 -0.19
N THR A 122 -14.77 13.00 0.66
CA THR A 122 -14.24 13.80 1.78
C THR A 122 -13.53 12.91 2.81
N ALA A 123 -14.09 11.76 3.15
CA ALA A 123 -13.45 10.81 4.05
C ALA A 123 -12.14 10.26 3.45
N ILE A 124 -12.15 9.90 2.17
CA ILE A 124 -10.96 9.42 1.46
C ILE A 124 -9.88 10.50 1.43
N VAL A 125 -10.21 11.73 1.04
CA VAL A 125 -9.25 12.84 0.96
C VAL A 125 -8.69 13.21 2.34
N SER A 126 -9.48 13.06 3.41
CA SER A 126 -8.99 13.21 4.79
C SER A 126 -7.93 12.18 5.15
N ASP A 127 -8.07 10.94 4.66
CA ASP A 127 -7.12 9.86 4.90
C ASP A 127 -5.87 10.02 4.01
N LEU A 128 -6.05 10.30 2.72
CA LEU A 128 -4.96 10.40 1.74
C LEU A 128 -4.16 11.69 1.81
N ARG A 129 -4.78 12.79 2.24
CA ARG A 129 -4.20 14.14 2.29
C ARG A 129 -3.33 14.48 1.07
N PRO A 130 -3.92 14.55 -0.12
CA PRO A 130 -3.18 14.86 -1.34
C PRO A 130 -2.48 16.22 -1.17
N GLY A 131 -1.16 16.24 -1.34
CA GLY A 131 -0.35 17.45 -1.20
C GLY A 131 0.16 17.74 0.21
N ALA A 132 0.15 16.76 1.13
CA ALA A 132 0.83 16.89 2.43
C ALA A 132 2.34 17.17 2.24
N GLU A 133 2.79 18.37 2.61
CA GLU A 133 4.20 18.76 2.51
C GLU A 133 4.95 18.51 3.83
N THR A 134 4.30 18.80 4.97
CA THR A 134 4.92 18.69 6.30
C THR A 134 4.61 17.36 6.99
N GLN A 135 5.43 16.96 7.95
CA GLN A 135 5.14 15.77 8.77
C GLN A 135 3.83 15.90 9.55
N ALA A 136 3.50 17.11 10.01
CA ALA A 136 2.24 17.36 10.70
C ALA A 136 1.03 17.16 9.77
N ASP A 137 1.18 17.48 8.48
CA ASP A 137 0.14 17.20 7.50
C ASP A 137 -0.02 15.71 7.28
N ARG A 138 1.08 14.95 7.14
CA ARG A 138 1.06 13.49 6.94
C ARG A 138 0.41 12.76 8.11
N THR A 139 0.83 13.05 9.34
CA THR A 139 0.37 12.38 10.57
C THR A 139 -1.07 12.70 10.97
N ALA A 140 -1.73 13.63 10.26
CA ALA A 140 -3.15 13.85 10.45
C ALA A 140 -4.01 13.23 9.33
N GLY A 141 -3.37 12.51 8.39
CA GLY A 141 -3.98 11.52 7.50
C GLY A 141 -3.58 10.12 7.93
N TRP A 142 -3.74 9.13 7.05
CA TRP A 142 -3.38 7.74 7.31
C TRP A 142 -1.94 7.46 6.85
N ASP A 143 -0.94 7.87 7.67
CA ASP A 143 0.49 7.73 7.36
C ASP A 143 1.15 6.49 7.98
N ARG A 144 0.41 5.72 8.78
CA ARG A 144 0.85 4.46 9.40
C ARG A 144 -0.23 3.40 9.42
N PHE A 145 0.19 2.14 9.35
CA PHE A 145 -0.72 0.99 9.30
C PHE A 145 -1.66 0.84 10.50
N ASP A 146 -1.27 1.27 11.71
CA ASP A 146 -1.99 1.04 12.97
C ASP A 146 -2.86 2.23 13.43
N GLU A 147 -3.11 3.19 12.54
CA GLU A 147 -3.90 4.37 12.85
C GLU A 147 -5.36 4.24 12.43
N THR A 148 -6.23 4.99 13.11
CA THR A 148 -7.64 5.08 12.75
C THR A 148 -7.82 6.02 11.56
N HIS A 149 -8.58 5.58 10.57
CA HIS A 149 -8.88 6.34 9.37
C HIS A 149 -10.40 6.52 9.19
N SER A 150 -10.80 7.50 8.39
CA SER A 150 -12.18 7.98 8.27
C SER A 150 -13.01 7.13 7.31
N ASN A 151 -12.38 6.67 6.23
CA ASN A 151 -13.01 5.85 5.22
C ASN A 151 -12.92 4.36 5.58
N VAL A 152 -13.92 3.56 5.20
CA VAL A 152 -13.79 2.10 5.18
C VAL A 152 -13.12 1.67 3.89
N TRP A 153 -12.00 0.98 4.01
CA TRP A 153 -11.20 0.50 2.89
C TRP A 153 -11.40 -1.00 2.68
N GLN A 154 -11.17 -1.48 1.47
CA GLN A 154 -11.36 -2.88 1.10
C GLN A 154 -10.02 -3.44 0.61
N LEU A 155 -9.61 -4.63 1.09
CA LEU A 155 -8.43 -5.30 0.56
C LEU A 155 -8.61 -5.65 -0.93
N VAL A 156 -7.59 -5.35 -1.74
CA VAL A 156 -7.57 -5.70 -3.19
C VAL A 156 -7.48 -7.21 -3.38
N PHE A 157 -6.63 -7.88 -2.61
CA PHE A 157 -6.41 -9.32 -2.65
C PHE A 157 -6.71 -9.94 -1.30
N ALA A 158 -7.23 -11.17 -1.29
CA ALA A 158 -7.46 -11.89 -0.05
C ALA A 158 -6.16 -12.04 0.75
N ALA A 159 -6.27 -11.92 2.07
CA ALA A 159 -5.20 -12.36 2.94
C ALA A 159 -5.07 -13.88 2.77
N GLY A 160 -3.98 -14.34 2.15
CA GLY A 160 -3.56 -15.73 2.25
C GLY A 160 -3.22 -16.07 3.71
N ASP A 161 -2.07 -16.70 3.95
CA ASP A 161 -1.68 -17.12 5.31
C ASP A 161 -1.29 -15.96 6.27
N ASN A 162 -1.28 -14.71 5.80
CA ASN A 162 -0.89 -13.54 6.60
C ASN A 162 -2.10 -12.64 6.89
N ALA A 163 -2.93 -12.98 7.88
CA ALA A 163 -4.09 -12.16 8.24
C ALA A 163 -3.68 -10.69 8.53
N LEU A 164 -4.57 -9.74 8.23
CA LEU A 164 -4.40 -8.34 8.66
C LEU A 164 -4.11 -8.30 10.17
N PRO A 165 -3.10 -7.54 10.63
CA PRO A 165 -2.86 -7.36 12.06
C PRO A 165 -4.12 -6.82 12.73
N SER A 166 -4.44 -7.31 13.94
CA SER A 166 -5.62 -6.87 14.69
C SER A 166 -5.61 -5.40 15.10
N SER A 167 -4.47 -4.71 14.92
CA SER A 167 -4.33 -3.27 15.12
C SER A 167 -4.89 -2.44 13.96
N VAL A 168 -5.06 -3.03 12.78
CA VAL A 168 -5.64 -2.34 11.62
C VAL A 168 -7.17 -2.36 11.75
N SER A 169 -7.79 -1.18 11.76
CA SER A 169 -9.24 -1.03 11.93
C SER A 169 -9.84 -0.27 10.76
N GLY A 170 -11.03 -0.66 10.28
CA GLY A 170 -11.69 0.01 9.15
C GLY A 170 -11.28 -0.52 7.77
N VAL A 171 -10.47 -1.58 7.72
CA VAL A 171 -10.18 -2.32 6.49
C VAL A 171 -11.02 -3.61 6.46
N GLN A 172 -11.72 -3.86 5.36
CA GLN A 172 -12.50 -5.06 5.11
C GLN A 172 -11.68 -6.09 4.34
N ASP A 173 -11.86 -7.37 4.69
CA ASP A 173 -11.24 -8.48 3.96
C ASP A 173 -11.82 -8.63 2.56
N ALA A 174 -10.98 -9.04 1.61
CA ALA A 174 -11.41 -9.29 0.23
C ALA A 174 -12.54 -10.32 0.19
N SER A 175 -13.47 -10.12 -0.74
CA SER A 175 -14.53 -11.09 -1.03
C SER A 175 -13.93 -12.45 -1.40
N THR A 176 -14.63 -13.54 -1.09
CA THR A 176 -14.26 -14.88 -1.57
C THR A 176 -14.35 -14.99 -3.10
N ASP A 177 -15.26 -14.23 -3.70
CA ASP A 177 -15.39 -14.09 -5.16
C ASP A 177 -14.73 -12.76 -5.57
N ASN A 178 -13.39 -12.72 -5.53
CA ASN A 178 -12.61 -11.52 -5.83
C ASN A 178 -12.32 -11.39 -7.33
N GLU A 179 -12.95 -10.43 -8.01
CA GLU A 179 -12.71 -10.16 -9.42
C GLU A 179 -11.25 -9.72 -9.69
N PHE A 180 -10.56 -9.12 -8.71
CA PHE A 180 -9.14 -8.80 -8.86
C PHE A 180 -8.25 -10.03 -9.03
N ASP A 181 -8.53 -11.15 -8.37
CA ASP A 181 -7.71 -12.36 -8.50
C ASP A 181 -7.70 -12.85 -9.96
N SER A 182 -8.88 -12.87 -10.58
CA SER A 182 -9.01 -13.26 -11.99
C SER A 182 -8.29 -12.32 -12.96
N LEU A 183 -8.25 -11.02 -12.63
CA LEU A 183 -7.61 -9.99 -13.45
C LEU A 183 -6.08 -10.07 -13.38
N PHE A 184 -5.53 -10.60 -12.29
CA PHE A 184 -4.10 -10.82 -12.10
C PHE A 184 -3.68 -12.28 -12.35
N GLY A 185 -4.57 -13.11 -12.91
CA GLY A 185 -4.26 -14.50 -13.23
C GLY A 185 -3.93 -15.35 -12.00
N ASP A 186 -4.65 -15.10 -10.90
CA ASP A 186 -4.45 -15.71 -9.58
C ASP A 186 -3.09 -15.39 -8.93
N GLU A 187 -2.36 -14.38 -9.45
CA GLU A 187 -1.16 -13.83 -8.80
C GLU A 187 -1.55 -12.69 -7.84
N VAL A 188 -1.18 -12.84 -6.57
CA VAL A 188 -1.38 -11.80 -5.56
C VAL A 188 -0.19 -10.83 -5.56
N LEU A 189 -0.47 -9.54 -5.77
CA LEU A 189 0.55 -8.50 -5.58
C LEU A 189 0.73 -8.22 -4.09
N GLU A 190 1.95 -8.45 -3.60
CA GLU A 190 2.31 -8.23 -2.20
C GLU A 190 3.25 -7.02 -2.07
N SER A 191 2.88 -6.10 -1.18
CA SER A 191 3.73 -4.96 -0.80
C SER A 191 5.07 -5.44 -0.24
N LYS A 192 6.08 -4.57 -0.32
CA LYS A 192 7.43 -4.85 0.22
C LYS A 192 7.64 -4.35 1.64
N PHE A 193 6.62 -3.72 2.20
CA PHE A 193 6.54 -3.40 3.61
C PHE A 193 6.03 -4.62 4.38
N GLN A 194 6.45 -4.79 5.65
CA GLN A 194 6.18 -6.02 6.40
C GLN A 194 4.69 -6.24 6.62
N ASP A 195 3.96 -5.14 6.83
CA ASP A 195 2.53 -5.11 7.09
C ASP A 195 1.72 -4.59 5.87
N GLY A 196 2.42 -4.26 4.78
CA GLY A 196 1.86 -3.61 3.61
C GLY A 196 0.92 -4.53 2.82
N ARG A 197 -0.29 -4.04 2.58
CA ARG A 197 -1.27 -4.64 1.65
C ARG A 197 -1.88 -3.52 0.83
N TYR A 198 -2.32 -3.87 -0.37
CA TYR A 198 -3.07 -2.93 -1.19
C TYR A 198 -4.54 -2.92 -0.80
N VAL A 199 -5.05 -1.72 -0.59
CA VAL A 199 -6.45 -1.44 -0.35
C VAL A 199 -7.02 -0.59 -1.47
N TYR A 200 -8.31 -0.70 -1.68
CA TYR A 200 -9.05 0.16 -2.57
C TYR A 200 -10.39 0.57 -1.95
N THR A 201 -10.96 1.61 -2.51
CA THR A 201 -12.33 2.05 -2.24
C THR A 201 -12.92 2.62 -3.52
N VAL A 202 -14.21 2.45 -3.72
CA VAL A 202 -14.93 2.92 -4.91
C VAL A 202 -16.03 3.87 -4.47
N VAL A 203 -15.93 5.12 -4.90
CA VAL A 203 -17.01 6.10 -4.79
C VAL A 203 -18.07 5.73 -5.81
N ALA A 204 -19.31 5.57 -5.35
CA ALA A 204 -20.41 5.22 -6.24
C ALA A 204 -20.63 6.31 -7.29
N GLY A 205 -20.82 5.87 -8.53
CA GLY A 205 -21.39 6.72 -9.56
C GLY A 205 -22.88 6.94 -9.30
N GLY A 206 -23.55 7.63 -10.19
CA GLY A 206 -24.97 7.89 -9.98
C GLY A 206 -25.56 8.74 -11.10
N GLY A 207 -26.74 9.25 -10.82
CA GLY A 207 -27.46 10.07 -11.77
C GLY A 207 -28.38 9.29 -12.72
N THR A 208 -29.34 9.99 -13.30
CA THR A 208 -30.23 9.47 -14.34
C THR A 208 -30.38 10.48 -15.47
N GLY A 209 -30.72 10.01 -16.67
CA GLY A 209 -30.88 10.87 -17.84
C GLY A 209 -29.58 11.58 -18.23
N ASN A 210 -29.59 12.91 -18.17
CA ASN A 210 -28.44 13.75 -18.55
C ASN A 210 -27.46 14.01 -17.38
N ASP A 211 -27.84 13.71 -16.14
CA ASP A 211 -27.04 14.03 -14.94
C ASP A 211 -26.22 12.83 -14.45
N VAL A 212 -25.86 11.92 -15.36
CA VAL A 212 -25.10 10.71 -15.05
C VAL A 212 -23.64 11.05 -14.81
N TYR A 213 -23.06 10.50 -13.74
CA TYR A 213 -21.63 10.56 -13.45
C TYR A 213 -21.06 9.16 -13.14
N PRO A 214 -19.82 8.86 -13.57
CA PRO A 214 -19.23 7.55 -13.37
C PRO A 214 -18.74 7.35 -11.92
N PRO A 215 -18.52 6.10 -11.50
CA PRO A 215 -17.81 5.81 -10.25
C PRO A 215 -16.33 6.19 -10.35
N THR A 216 -15.68 6.35 -9.19
CA THR A 216 -14.24 6.65 -9.07
C THR A 216 -13.59 5.64 -8.14
N ILE A 217 -12.43 5.10 -8.52
CA ILE A 217 -11.65 4.18 -7.68
C ILE A 217 -10.41 4.88 -7.10
N TYR A 218 -10.15 4.62 -5.83
CA TYR A 218 -8.93 5.01 -5.13
C TYR A 218 -8.22 3.74 -4.66
N VAL A 219 -6.91 3.67 -4.84
CA VAL A 219 -6.06 2.54 -4.44
C VAL A 219 -4.90 3.07 -3.62
N ALA A 220 -4.59 2.43 -2.51
CA ALA A 220 -3.52 2.81 -1.60
C ALA A 220 -2.79 1.61 -1.00
N ASP A 221 -1.60 1.83 -0.44
CA ASP A 221 -0.89 0.88 0.41
C ASP A 221 -1.21 1.16 1.88
N ILE A 222 -1.56 0.13 2.65
CA ILE A 222 -1.85 0.23 4.09
C ILE A 222 -0.67 0.79 4.88
N GLU A 223 0.57 0.59 4.41
CA GLU A 223 1.76 1.10 5.09
C GLU A 223 1.67 2.63 5.32
N SER A 224 1.28 3.38 4.29
CA SER A 224 1.03 4.82 4.32
C SER A 224 0.18 5.19 3.11
N ALA A 225 -1.12 5.40 3.33
CA ALA A 225 -2.01 5.82 2.26
C ALA A 225 -1.71 7.26 1.83
N VAL A 226 -1.14 8.08 2.71
CA VAL A 226 -0.71 9.43 2.37
C VAL A 226 0.41 9.44 1.33
N ASP A 227 1.42 8.59 1.48
CA ASP A 227 2.58 8.57 0.57
C ASP A 227 2.39 7.65 -0.65
N PHE A 228 1.56 6.62 -0.52
CA PHE A 228 1.34 5.59 -1.54
C PHE A 228 -0.14 5.46 -1.87
N HIS A 229 -0.62 6.33 -2.75
CA HIS A 229 -1.95 6.22 -3.33
C HIS A 229 -1.96 6.60 -4.81
N ASN A 230 -2.98 6.14 -5.50
CA ASN A 230 -3.34 6.58 -6.82
C ASN A 230 -4.87 6.49 -6.99
N LEU A 231 -5.41 7.25 -7.93
CA LEU A 231 -6.83 7.24 -8.23
C LEU A 231 -7.04 7.12 -9.72
N MET A 232 -8.22 6.64 -10.10
CA MET A 232 -8.67 6.72 -11.49
C MET A 232 -10.14 7.10 -11.57
N MET A 233 -10.37 8.08 -12.43
CA MET A 233 -11.67 8.57 -12.85
C MET A 233 -11.77 8.26 -14.36
N PRO A 234 -12.78 7.51 -14.80
CA PRO A 234 -12.95 7.14 -16.20
C PRO A 234 -13.47 8.28 -17.08
#